data_AF-A0A3E1D590-F1
#
_entry.id   AF-A0A3E1D590-F1
#
_cell.length_a   1.000
_cell.length_b   1.000
_cell.length_c   1.000
_cell.angle_alpha   90.00
_cell.angle_beta   90.00
_cell.angle_gamma   90.00
#
_symmetry.space_group_name_H-M   'P 1'
#
loop_
_entity.id
_entity.type
_entity.pdbx_description
1 polymer ?
#
loop_
_entity_poly.entity_id
_entity_poly.type
_entity_poly.pdbx_seq_one_letter_code
_entity_poly.pdbx_strand_id
1 'polypeptide(L)'
;MEIIIYSFLEGLNVGNVLNVLTNATYSPKLDLSIEGMRSQQFSTGVFFFMLLGVLVFSGIVYMVMFGDHAPKKMRSGEKMMFGLIIIGIIVAVTFGGLQMLGGNLF
;
A
#
# COMPACT_ATOMS: atom_id res chain seq x y z
N MET A 1 -11.30 51.71 -22.33
CA MET A 1 -11.29 50.24 -22.20
C MET A 1 -10.37 49.59 -23.24
N GLU A 2 -10.25 50.13 -24.45
CA GLU A 2 -9.34 49.59 -25.47
C GLU A 2 -7.84 49.78 -25.18
N ILE A 3 -7.43 50.92 -24.63
CA ILE A 3 -6.00 51.23 -24.35
C ILE A 3 -5.34 50.23 -23.38
N ILE A 4 -6.12 49.71 -22.42
CA ILE A 4 -5.66 48.73 -21.42
C ILE A 4 -5.44 47.35 -22.07
N ILE A 5 -6.19 47.02 -23.12
CA ILE A 5 -6.08 45.74 -23.83
C ILE A 5 -4.80 45.73 -24.69
N TYR A 6 -4.47 46.84 -25.33
CA TYR A 6 -3.25 46.94 -26.14
C TYR A 6 -1.96 46.90 -25.30
N SER A 7 -1.93 47.54 -24.13
CA SER A 7 -0.78 47.46 -23.22
C SER A 7 -0.60 46.07 -22.60
N PHE A 8 -1.70 45.36 -22.36
CA PHE A 8 -1.67 43.96 -21.93
C PHE A 8 -1.14 43.02 -23.02
N LEU A 9 -1.49 43.27 -24.28
CA LEU A 9 -1.03 42.47 -25.42
C LEU A 9 0.45 42.70 -25.77
N GLU A 10 1.00 43.91 -25.59
CA GLU A 10 2.44 44.15 -25.75
C GLU A 10 3.29 43.52 -24.64
N GLY A 11 2.75 43.41 -23.42
CA GLY A 11 3.41 42.74 -22.30
C GLY A 11 3.38 41.21 -22.39
N LEU A 12 2.52 40.65 -23.26
CA LEU A 12 2.43 39.23 -23.49
C LEU A 12 3.55 38.81 -24.44
N ASN A 13 4.72 38.45 -23.89
CA ASN A 13 5.79 37.83 -24.67
C ASN A 13 5.37 36.42 -25.09
N VAL A 14 4.58 36.35 -26.17
CA VAL A 14 3.96 35.13 -26.70
C VAL A 14 5.00 34.04 -26.95
N GLY A 15 6.24 34.42 -27.30
CA GLY A 15 7.36 33.49 -27.44
C GLY A 15 7.72 32.78 -26.13
N ASN A 16 7.81 33.51 -25.03
CA ASN A 16 8.07 32.93 -23.70
C ASN A 16 6.88 32.13 -23.19
N VAL A 17 5.65 32.60 -23.40
CA VAL A 17 4.44 31.88 -22.99
C VAL A 17 4.32 30.56 -23.76
N LEU A 18 4.59 30.55 -25.06
CA LEU A 18 4.60 29.33 -25.87
C LEU A 18 5.75 28.39 -25.47
N ASN A 19 6.90 28.93 -25.09
CA ASN A 19 8.02 28.14 -24.56
C ASN A 19 7.68 27.53 -23.19
N VAL A 20 7.01 28.27 -22.30
CA VAL A 20 6.54 27.76 -21.01
C VAL A 20 5.43 26.71 -21.20
N LEU A 21 4.49 26.90 -22.13
CA LEU A 21 3.46 25.89 -22.42
C LEU A 21 4.04 24.62 -23.05
N THR A 22 5.01 24.75 -23.96
CA THR A 22 5.70 23.60 -24.56
C THR A 22 6.57 22.85 -23.55
N ASN A 23 7.24 23.56 -22.63
CA ASN A 23 7.96 22.93 -21.50
C ASN A 23 7.04 22.40 -20.39
N ALA A 24 5.85 22.97 -20.18
CA ALA A 24 4.86 22.41 -19.25
C ALA A 24 4.24 21.12 -19.81
N THR A 25 4.12 21.03 -21.13
CA THR A 25 3.67 19.81 -21.84
C THR A 25 4.79 18.75 -21.88
N TYR A 26 6.04 19.20 -21.95
CA TYR A 26 7.25 18.40 -21.69
C TYR A 26 7.72 18.58 -20.24
N SER A 27 6.85 18.26 -19.27
CA SER A 27 7.40 17.83 -17.98
C SER A 27 8.15 16.53 -18.30
N PRO A 28 9.51 16.50 -18.28
CA PRO A 28 10.21 15.25 -18.46
C PRO A 28 9.67 14.37 -17.34
N LYS A 29 8.90 13.34 -17.72
CA LYS A 29 8.28 12.35 -16.84
C LYS A 29 9.08 12.34 -15.56
N LEU A 30 8.54 12.96 -14.52
CA LEU A 30 9.13 12.92 -13.19
C LEU A 30 9.47 11.45 -13.01
N ASP A 31 10.75 11.12 -12.89
CA ASP A 31 11.27 9.75 -12.97
C ASP A 31 10.92 8.97 -11.68
N LEU A 32 9.65 9.10 -11.29
CA LEU A 32 8.89 8.32 -10.32
C LEU A 32 8.79 6.87 -10.77
N SER A 33 9.14 6.53 -12.02
CA SER A 33 9.30 5.14 -12.41
C SER A 33 10.48 4.49 -11.67
N ILE A 34 11.59 5.21 -11.45
CA ILE A 34 12.72 4.72 -10.65
C ILE A 34 12.41 4.70 -9.15
N GLU A 35 11.79 5.76 -8.61
CA GLU A 35 11.44 5.79 -7.19
C GLU A 35 10.28 4.84 -6.83
N GLY A 36 9.30 4.71 -7.72
CA GLY A 36 8.17 3.78 -7.60
C GLY A 36 8.62 2.32 -7.69
N MET A 37 9.58 1.99 -8.57
CA MET A 37 10.14 0.64 -8.69
C MET A 37 10.91 0.22 -7.42
N ARG A 38 11.57 1.17 -6.74
CA ARG A 38 12.20 0.93 -5.43
C ARG A 38 11.18 0.84 -4.28
N SER A 39 10.16 1.68 -4.29
CA SER A 39 9.07 1.65 -3.29
C SER A 39 8.26 0.34 -3.36
N GLN A 40 8.03 -0.15 -4.57
CA GLN A 40 7.31 -1.41 -4.81
C GLN A 40 8.08 -2.64 -4.31
N GLN A 41 9.42 -2.65 -4.43
CA GLN A 41 10.27 -3.70 -3.86
C GLN A 41 10.27 -3.68 -2.32
N PHE A 42 10.27 -2.49 -1.70
CA PHE A 42 10.18 -2.36 -0.25
C PHE A 42 8.84 -2.87 0.29
N SER A 43 7.72 -2.48 -0.35
CA SER A 43 6.38 -2.96 -0.04
C SER A 43 6.25 -4.49 -0.15
N THR A 44 6.82 -5.08 -1.19
CA THR A 44 6.84 -6.53 -1.38
C THR A 44 7.61 -7.25 -0.27
N GLY A 45 8.73 -6.70 0.18
CA GLY A 45 9.53 -7.27 1.28
C GLY A 45 8.80 -7.29 2.61
N VAL A 46 8.12 -6.18 2.96
CA VAL A 46 7.33 -6.09 4.20
C VAL A 46 6.15 -7.07 4.18
N PHE A 47 5.51 -7.25 3.02
CA PHE A 47 4.44 -8.24 2.86
C PHE A 47 4.93 -9.67 3.14
N PHE A 48 6.07 -10.07 2.57
CA PHE A 48 6.65 -11.40 2.83
C PHE A 48 7.01 -11.59 4.31
N PHE A 49 7.57 -10.57 4.95
CA PHE A 49 7.89 -10.61 6.38
C PHE A 49 6.62 -10.78 7.24
N MET A 50 5.56 -10.05 6.92
CA MET A 50 4.25 -10.19 7.58
C MET A 50 3.67 -11.59 7.39
N LEU A 51 3.72 -12.13 6.16
CA LEU A 51 3.20 -13.46 5.82
C LEU A 51 3.97 -14.53 6.59
N LEU A 52 5.29 -14.40 6.71
CA LEU A 52 6.13 -15.28 7.52
C LEU A 52 5.74 -15.22 9.01
N GLY A 53 5.48 -14.02 9.53
CA GLY A 53 4.98 -13.83 10.90
C GLY A 53 3.64 -14.52 11.15
N VAL A 54 2.67 -14.37 10.24
CA VAL A 54 1.37 -15.05 10.30
C VAL A 54 1.54 -16.57 10.24
N LEU A 55 2.48 -17.07 9.43
CA LEU A 55 2.77 -18.49 9.29
C LEU A 55 3.34 -19.07 10.60
N VAL A 56 4.32 -18.39 11.21
CA VAL A 56 4.88 -18.78 12.52
C VAL A 56 3.81 -18.74 13.60
N PHE A 57 3.02 -17.65 13.67
CA PHE A 57 1.95 -17.51 14.65
C PHE A 57 0.89 -18.60 14.50
N SER A 58 0.46 -18.89 13.27
CA SER A 58 -0.47 -19.98 12.96
C SER A 58 0.10 -21.35 13.40
N GLY A 59 1.39 -21.58 13.18
CA GLY A 59 2.09 -22.78 13.65
C GLY A 59 2.07 -22.95 15.17
N ILE A 60 2.28 -21.85 15.92
CA ILE A 60 2.18 -21.86 17.38
C ILE A 60 0.74 -22.17 17.83
N VAL A 61 -0.26 -21.52 17.22
CA VAL A 61 -1.68 -21.75 17.54
C VAL A 61 -2.07 -23.21 17.29
N TYR A 62 -1.61 -23.78 16.17
CA TYR A 62 -1.83 -25.19 15.85
C TYR A 62 -1.17 -26.12 16.89
N MET A 63 0.08 -25.85 17.26
CA MET A 63 0.81 -26.64 18.25
C MET A 63 0.17 -26.54 19.64
N VAL A 64 -0.39 -25.39 20.02
CA VAL A 64 -1.11 -25.23 21.29
C VAL A 64 -2.44 -25.98 21.26
N MET A 65 -3.13 -26.03 20.12
CA MET A 65 -4.44 -26.68 19.99
C MET A 65 -4.36 -28.21 19.84
N PHE A 66 -3.32 -28.73 19.18
CA PHE A 66 -3.16 -30.16 18.86
C PHE A 66 -1.94 -30.81 19.51
N GLY A 67 -1.10 -30.08 20.25
CA GLY A 67 0.07 -30.63 20.91
C GLY A 67 -0.27 -31.53 22.09
N ASP A 68 0.72 -32.29 22.57
CA ASP A 68 0.56 -33.27 23.67
C ASP A 68 0.08 -32.66 25.00
N HIS A 69 0.19 -31.34 25.15
CA HIS A 69 -0.31 -30.59 26.32
C HIS A 69 -1.72 -30.02 26.12
N ALA A 70 -2.40 -30.37 25.02
CA ALA A 70 -3.74 -29.88 24.73
C ALA A 70 -4.73 -30.33 25.81
N PRO A 71 -5.51 -29.41 26.40
CA PRO A 71 -6.43 -29.74 27.47
C PRO A 71 -7.50 -30.72 26.97
N LYS A 72 -7.58 -31.90 27.60
CA LYS A 72 -8.54 -32.99 27.30
C LYS A 72 -10.01 -32.54 27.26
N LYS A 73 -10.32 -31.39 27.84
CA LYS A 73 -11.64 -30.75 27.86
C LYS A 73 -11.48 -29.23 27.72
N MET A 74 -11.49 -28.72 26.48
CA MET A 74 -11.47 -27.28 26.22
C MET A 74 -12.70 -26.61 26.84
N ARG A 75 -12.51 -25.54 27.64
CA ARG A 75 -13.64 -24.75 28.14
C ARG A 75 -14.28 -23.98 27.00
N SER A 76 -15.58 -23.69 27.11
CA SER A 76 -16.32 -22.91 26.10
C SER A 76 -15.63 -21.57 25.76
N GLY A 77 -15.04 -20.93 26.78
CA GLY A 77 -14.26 -19.70 26.61
C GLY A 77 -12.97 -19.86 25.81
N GLU A 78 -12.22 -20.96 25.98
CA GLU A 78 -11.04 -21.25 25.15
C GLU A 78 -11.44 -21.49 23.70
N LYS A 79 -12.54 -22.25 23.47
CA LYS A 79 -13.02 -22.53 22.12
C LYS A 79 -13.39 -21.25 21.37
N MET A 80 -14.00 -20.28 22.06
CA MET A 80 -14.30 -18.96 21.51
C MET A 80 -13.01 -18.17 21.22
N MET A 81 -12.03 -18.21 22.11
CA MET A 81 -10.75 -17.53 21.92
C MET A 81 -9.98 -18.07 20.70
N PHE A 82 -9.87 -19.40 20.56
CA PHE A 82 -9.27 -20.03 19.38
C PHE A 82 -10.06 -19.73 18.09
N GLY A 83 -11.40 -19.72 18.16
CA GLY A 83 -12.24 -19.33 17.04
C GLY A 83 -11.96 -17.90 16.57
N LEU A 84 -11.85 -16.94 17.49
CA LEU A 84 -11.51 -15.56 17.18
C LEU A 84 -10.10 -15.41 16.60
N ILE A 85 -9.13 -16.19 17.09
CA ILE A 85 -7.77 -16.21 16.54
C ILE A 85 -7.77 -16.69 15.09
N ILE A 86 -8.49 -17.78 14.79
CA ILE A 86 -8.59 -18.31 13.42
C ILE A 86 -9.26 -17.29 12.49
N ILE A 87 -10.35 -16.66 12.94
CA ILE A 87 -11.02 -15.59 12.19
C ILE A 87 -10.07 -14.41 11.94
N GLY A 88 -9.33 -13.99 12.97
CA GLY A 88 -8.35 -12.91 12.87
C GLY A 88 -7.24 -13.21 11.86
N ILE A 89 -6.74 -14.44 11.82
CA ILE A 89 -5.75 -14.88 10.83
C ILE A 89 -6.31 -14.77 9.41
N ILE A 90 -7.52 -15.27 9.17
CA ILE A 90 -8.16 -15.21 7.84
C ILE A 90 -8.33 -13.76 7.37
N VAL A 91 -8.81 -12.89 8.26
CA VAL A 91 -8.96 -11.46 7.98
C VAL A 91 -7.60 -10.84 7.67
N ALA A 92 -6.58 -11.08 8.49
CA ALA A 92 -5.24 -10.53 8.29
C ALA A 92 -4.63 -10.94 6.93
N VAL A 93 -4.74 -12.22 6.55
CA VAL A 93 -4.26 -12.71 5.25
C VAL A 93 -5.04 -12.09 4.09
N THR A 94 -6.36 -11.96 4.23
CA THR A 94 -7.21 -11.37 3.19
C THR A 94 -6.88 -9.89 2.98
N PHE A 95 -6.77 -9.11 4.06
CA PHE A 95 -6.39 -7.71 4.00
C PHE A 95 -4.97 -7.53 3.47
N GLY A 96 -4.01 -8.36 3.91
CA GLY A 96 -2.66 -8.33 3.35
C GLY A 96 -2.65 -8.61 1.85
N GLY A 97 -3.37 -9.62 1.38
CA GLY A 97 -3.48 -9.94 -0.04
C GLY A 97 -4.15 -8.83 -0.86
N LEU A 98 -5.20 -8.21 -0.32
CA LEU A 98 -5.85 -7.04 -0.92
C LEU A 98 -4.90 -5.83 -1.00
N GLN A 99 -4.06 -5.60 0.01
CA GLN A 99 -3.06 -4.53 -0.01
C GLN A 99 -2.01 -4.76 -1.11
N MET A 100 -1.63 -6.02 -1.38
CA MET A 100 -0.76 -6.36 -2.51
C MET A 100 -1.40 -6.12 -3.88
N LEU A 101 -2.66 -6.51 -4.05
CA LEU A 101 -3.39 -6.32 -5.32
C LEU A 101 -3.67 -4.84 -5.61
N GLY A 102 -3.95 -4.06 -4.56
CA GLY A 102 -4.21 -2.63 -4.67
C GLY A 102 -2.96 -1.78 -4.93
N GLY A 103 -1.75 -2.37 -4.85
CA GLY A 103 -0.48 -1.65 -5.01
C GLY A 103 -0.24 -0.55 -3.97
N ASN A 104 -1.06 -0.53 -2.91
CA ASN A 104 -1.16 0.58 -1.98
C ASN A 104 -0.80 0.09 -0.57
N LEU A 105 0.50 -0.14 -0.40
CA LEU A 105 1.12 -0.33 0.91
C LEU A 105 1.89 0.97 1.22
N PHE A 106 1.12 2.07 1.27
CA PHE A 106 1.60 3.46 1.39
C PHE A 106 2.43 3.98 0.21
#